data_AF-A0A317JDP4-F1
#
_entry.id   AF-A0A317JDP4-F1
#
_cell.length_a   1.000
_cell.length_b   1.000
_cell.length_c   1.000
_cell.angle_alpha   90.00
_cell.angle_beta   90.00
_cell.angle_gamma   90.00
#
_symmetry.space_group_name_H-M   'P 1'
#
loop_
_entity.id
_entity.type
_entity.pdbx_description
1 polymer ?
#
loop_
_entity_poly.entity_id
_entity_poly.type
_entity_poly.pdbx_seq_one_letter_code
_entity_poly.pdbx_strand_id
1 'polypeptide(L)'
;MYLDGVHPQHNSKPSYGWFEKKSKALLKANTVRQRINIHGALDANNLKVTTVIADSINAQSTSNVFQKLEEQYRYADRIITICDNASYYRSKLISAYLKDSR
;
A
#
# COMPACT_ATOMS: atom_id res chain seq x y z
N MET A 1 -10.74 8.68 -3.98
CA MET A 1 -9.45 7.98 -4.18
C MET A 1 -9.48 6.66 -3.45
N TYR A 2 -8.88 5.61 -4.00
CA TYR A 2 -8.82 4.28 -3.39
C TYR A 2 -7.45 4.09 -2.73
N LEU A 3 -7.43 3.89 -1.41
CA LEU A 3 -6.23 3.83 -0.59
C LEU A 3 -5.99 2.40 -0.11
N ASP A 4 -4.77 1.90 -0.30
CA ASP A 4 -4.39 0.56 0.14
C ASP A 4 -2.88 0.47 0.47
N GLY A 5 -2.54 -0.50 1.32
CA GLY A 5 -1.17 -0.87 1.66
C GLY A 5 -0.77 -2.17 0.97
N VAL A 6 0.31 -2.13 0.19
CA VAL A 6 0.80 -3.28 -0.56
C VAL A 6 2.16 -3.73 -0.03
N HIS A 7 2.34 -5.04 0.06
CA HIS A 7 3.58 -5.70 0.49
C HIS A 7 4.19 -6.51 -0.67
N PRO A 8 4.94 -5.89 -1.60
CA PRO A 8 5.64 -6.61 -2.65
C PRO A 8 6.53 -7.72 -2.09
N GLN A 9 6.43 -8.90 -2.70
CA GLN A 9 7.25 -10.05 -2.33
C GLN A 9 8.42 -10.19 -3.32
N HIS A 10 9.63 -10.29 -2.78
CA HIS A 10 10.83 -10.64 -3.55
C HIS A 10 11.01 -12.17 -3.59
N ASN A 11 10.02 -12.87 -4.15
CA ASN A 11 10.05 -14.33 -4.27
C ASN A 11 9.87 -14.75 -5.74
N SER A 12 10.62 -15.77 -6.13
CA SER A 12 10.43 -16.47 -7.39
C SER A 12 9.01 -17.05 -7.44
N LYS A 13 8.29 -16.77 -8.53
CA LYS A 13 7.03 -17.44 -8.84
C LYS A 13 7.29 -18.48 -9.94
N PRO A 14 6.85 -19.74 -9.79
CA PRO A 14 7.01 -20.72 -10.84
C PRO A 14 6.19 -20.30 -12.05
N SER A 15 6.77 -20.38 -13.25
CA SER A 15 6.10 -20.06 -14.52
C SER A 15 5.96 -21.33 -15.36
N TYR A 16 7.05 -21.82 -15.94
CA TYR A 16 7.07 -23.07 -16.73
C TYR A 16 8.33 -23.87 -16.41
N GLY A 17 8.24 -25.20 -16.49
CA GLY A 17 9.38 -26.08 -16.25
C GLY A 17 9.05 -27.53 -16.65
N TRP A 18 10.09 -28.27 -17.00
CA TRP A 18 10.00 -29.71 -17.25
C TRP A 18 10.32 -30.44 -15.95
N PHE A 19 9.37 -31.23 -15.47
CA PHE A 19 9.49 -31.97 -14.23
C PHE A 19 9.23 -33.44 -14.48
N GLU A 20 9.93 -34.30 -13.73
CA GLU A 20 9.69 -35.73 -13.80
C GLU A 20 8.28 -36.07 -13.33
N LYS A 21 7.59 -36.96 -14.05
CA LYS A 21 6.22 -37.35 -13.75
C LYS A 21 6.15 -37.98 -12.36
N LYS A 22 5.22 -37.52 -11.52
CA LYS A 22 5.04 -37.91 -10.09
C LYS A 22 6.16 -37.44 -9.15
N SER A 23 7.06 -36.57 -9.57
CA SER A 23 8.05 -35.93 -8.69
C SER A 23 7.49 -34.65 -8.03
N LYS A 24 8.01 -34.29 -6.84
CA LYS A 24 7.77 -32.98 -6.22
C LYS A 24 8.86 -32.00 -6.65
N ALA A 25 8.48 -30.91 -7.31
CA ALA A 25 9.39 -29.81 -7.61
C ALA A 25 9.49 -28.86 -6.42
N LEU A 26 10.70 -28.72 -5.86
CA LEU A 26 10.97 -27.74 -4.80
C LEU A 26 11.40 -26.42 -5.45
N LEU A 27 10.67 -25.35 -5.18
CA LEU A 27 11.10 -24.01 -5.53
C LEU A 27 11.82 -23.39 -4.33
N LYS A 28 13.06 -22.92 -4.55
CA LYS A 28 13.76 -22.16 -3.51
C LYS A 28 13.01 -20.87 -3.26
N ALA A 29 12.57 -20.66 -2.03
CA ALA A 29 12.04 -19.39 -1.56
C ALA A 29 13.19 -18.54 -1.02
N ASN A 30 13.14 -17.24 -1.28
CA ASN A 30 14.05 -16.31 -0.62
C ASN A 30 13.54 -16.07 0.81
N THR A 31 14.45 -16.12 1.78
CA THR A 31 14.16 -15.78 3.18
C THR A 31 14.33 -14.29 3.46
N VAL A 32 14.53 -13.46 2.43
CA VAL A 32 14.84 -12.03 2.57
C VAL A 32 13.80 -11.37 3.48
N ARG A 33 14.28 -10.88 4.63
CA ARG A 33 13.47 -10.20 5.65
C ARG A 33 13.18 -8.74 5.32
N GLN A 34 13.92 -8.16 4.38
CA GLN A 34 13.63 -6.82 3.88
C GLN A 34 12.40 -6.87 2.98
N ARG A 35 11.28 -6.39 3.50
CA ARG A 35 10.07 -6.13 2.75
C ARG A 35 10.04 -4.65 2.43
N ILE A 36 9.74 -4.33 1.18
CA ILE A 36 9.31 -2.98 0.81
C ILE A 36 7.82 -2.93 1.12
N ASN A 37 7.36 -1.87 1.79
CA ASN A 37 5.93 -1.62 1.93
C ASN A 37 5.60 -0.34 1.19
N ILE A 38 4.56 -0.41 0.35
CA ILE A 38 4.10 0.70 -0.45
C ILE A 38 2.69 1.03 0.02
N HIS A 39 2.52 2.22 0.59
CA HIS A 39 1.21 2.75 0.91
C HIS A 39 0.81 3.71 -0.22
N GLY A 40 -0.36 3.52 -0.82
CA GLY A 40 -0.73 4.35 -1.96
C GLY A 40 -2.22 4.59 -2.12
N ALA A 41 -2.53 5.68 -2.80
CA ALA A 41 -3.86 6.08 -3.17
C ALA A 41 -3.98 6.26 -4.69
N LEU A 42 -5.00 5.66 -5.29
CA LEU A 42 -5.37 5.79 -6.69
C LEU A 42 -6.51 6.81 -6.85
N ASP A 43 -6.28 7.86 -7.63
CA ASP A 43 -7.34 8.64 -8.23
C ASP A 43 -7.88 7.91 -9.47
N ALA A 44 -9.08 7.35 -9.35
CA ALA A 44 -9.69 6.57 -10.42
C ALA A 44 -10.11 7.42 -11.63
N ASN A 45 -10.32 8.73 -11.47
CA ASN A 45 -10.73 9.61 -12.56
C ASN A 45 -9.55 9.93 -13.47
N ASN A 46 -8.39 10.22 -12.87
CA ASN A 46 -7.18 10.62 -13.59
C ASN A 46 -6.16 9.48 -13.76
N LEU A 47 -6.44 8.30 -13.19
CA LEU A 47 -5.53 7.16 -13.11
C LEU A 47 -4.15 7.51 -12.52
N LYS A 48 -4.12 8.50 -11.62
CA LYS A 48 -2.90 8.94 -10.94
C LYS A 48 -2.75 8.21 -9.62
N VAL A 49 -1.54 7.73 -9.36
CA VAL A 49 -1.20 7.02 -8.13
C VAL A 49 -0.27 7.91 -7.30
N THR A 50 -0.63 8.12 -6.04
CA THR A 50 0.21 8.75 -5.03
C THR A 50 0.72 7.68 -4.09
N THR A 51 2.04 7.54 -3.93
CA THR A 51 2.65 6.50 -3.10
C THR A 51 3.63 7.04 -2.08
N VAL A 52 3.75 6.32 -0.97
CA VAL A 52 4.77 6.47 0.08
C VAL A 52 5.38 5.09 0.33
N ILE A 53 6.70 5.01 0.28
CA ILE A 53 7.43 3.82 0.70
C ILE A 53 7.68 3.94 2.20
N ALA A 54 7.36 2.90 2.96
CA ALA A 54 7.50 2.89 4.41
C ALA A 54 8.05 1.56 4.91
N ASP A 55 8.73 1.60 6.07
CA ASP A 55 9.22 0.40 6.76
C ASP A 55 8.08 -0.49 7.27
N SER A 56 6.89 0.10 7.49
CA SER A 56 5.67 -0.62 7.84
C SER A 56 4.42 0.19 7.42
N ILE A 57 3.32 -0.52 7.19
CA ILE A 57 2.00 0.09 6.98
C ILE A 57 1.34 0.28 8.34
N ASN A 58 1.28 1.53 8.78
CA ASN A 58 0.72 1.94 10.06
C ASN A 58 0.13 3.36 9.97
N ALA A 59 -0.40 3.86 11.09
CA ALA A 59 -0.99 5.20 11.17
C ALA A 59 -0.05 6.31 10.70
N GLN A 60 1.26 6.23 11.01
CA GLN A 60 2.21 7.24 10.56
C GLN A 60 2.38 7.22 9.04
N SER A 61 2.51 6.04 8.44
CA SER A 61 2.57 5.90 6.98
C SER A 61 1.28 6.40 6.31
N THR A 62 0.12 6.18 6.94
CA THR A 62 -1.17 6.69 6.47
C THR A 62 -1.19 8.22 6.47
N SER A 63 -0.76 8.87 7.57
CA SER A 63 -0.65 10.33 7.63
C SER A 63 0.25 10.89 6.53
N ASN A 64 1.38 10.24 6.26
CA ASN A 64 2.29 10.67 5.19
C ASN A 64 1.63 10.59 3.80
N VAL A 65 0.79 9.56 3.54
CA VAL A 65 0.02 9.49 2.29
C VAL A 65 -1.00 10.62 2.21
N PHE A 66 -1.71 10.92 3.30
CA PHE A 66 -2.68 12.01 3.33
C PHE A 66 -2.05 13.38 3.09
N GLN A 67 -0.93 13.69 3.75
CA GLN A 67 -0.18 14.92 3.49
C GLN A 67 0.22 15.03 2.02
N LYS A 68 0.74 13.95 1.43
CA LYS A 68 1.14 13.93 0.02
C LYS A 68 -0.06 14.10 -0.93
N LEU A 69 -1.23 13.60 -0.56
CA LEU A 69 -2.48 13.84 -1.29
C LEU A 69 -2.91 15.30 -1.18
N GLU A 70 -2.89 15.89 0.00
CA GLU A 70 -3.22 17.30 0.20
C GLU A 70 -2.28 18.23 -0.58
N GLU A 71 -0.99 17.91 -0.64
CA GLU A 71 0.00 18.62 -1.46
C GLU A 71 -0.29 18.48 -2.96
N GLN A 72 -0.49 17.25 -3.43
CA GLN A 72 -0.71 16.95 -4.85
C GLN A 72 -2.03 17.54 -5.37
N TYR A 73 -3.06 17.57 -4.51
CA TYR A 73 -4.39 18.08 -4.83
C TYR A 73 -4.70 19.36 -4.05
N ARG A 74 -3.72 20.27 -3.94
CA ARG A 74 -3.81 21.52 -3.18
C ARG A 74 -4.99 22.43 -3.52
N TYR A 75 -5.60 22.27 -4.69
CA TYR A 75 -6.73 23.07 -5.15
C TYR A 75 -8.08 22.34 -5.03
N ALA A 76 -8.11 21.09 -4.58
CA ALA A 76 -9.35 20.35 -4.42
C ALA A 76 -10.08 20.79 -3.14
N ASP A 77 -11.36 21.15 -3.22
CA ASP A 77 -12.11 21.60 -2.04
C ASP A 77 -12.24 20.53 -0.95
N ARG A 78 -12.24 19.25 -1.36
CA ARG A 78 -12.29 18.09 -0.46
C ARG A 78 -11.63 16.88 -1.10
N ILE A 79 -10.90 16.09 -0.31
CA ILE A 79 -10.32 14.82 -0.77
C ILE A 79 -11.02 13.66 -0.08
N ILE A 80 -11.77 12.85 -0.84
CA ILE A 80 -12.44 11.67 -0.30
C ILE A 80 -11.58 10.43 -0.59
N THR A 81 -11.17 9.72 0.46
CA THR A 81 -10.48 8.43 0.37
C THR A 81 -11.39 7.27 0.77
N ILE A 82 -11.26 6.16 0.06
CA ILE A 82 -11.96 4.89 0.31
C ILE A 82 -10.88 3.88 0.65
N CYS A 83 -10.94 3.29 1.83
CA CYS A 83 -10.00 2.30 2.34
C CYS A 83 -10.75 1.13 2.98
N ASP A 84 -10.03 0.04 3.25
CA ASP A 84 -10.58 -1.10 3.98
C ASP A 84 -10.75 -0.80 5.48
N ASN A 85 -11.14 -1.82 6.25
CA ASN A 85 -11.42 -1.67 7.68
C ASN A 85 -10.17 -1.81 8.59
N ALA A 86 -8.96 -1.74 8.03
CA ALA A 86 -7.74 -1.98 8.78
C ALA A 86 -7.60 -1.01 9.97
N SER A 87 -7.03 -1.50 11.06
CA SER A 87 -6.98 -0.79 12.34
C SER A 87 -6.19 0.52 12.26
N TYR A 88 -5.19 0.60 11.39
CA TYR A 88 -4.37 1.80 11.23
C TYR A 88 -5.14 2.96 10.57
N TYR A 89 -6.10 2.69 9.66
CA TYR A 89 -6.99 3.72 9.10
C TYR A 89 -7.99 4.28 10.12
N ARG A 90 -8.36 3.47 11.13
CA ARG A 90 -9.30 3.86 12.20
C ARG A 90 -8.61 4.20 13.53
N SER A 91 -7.29 4.41 13.49
CA SER A 91 -6.53 4.72 14.69
C SER A 91 -6.90 6.09 15.24
N LYS A 92 -6.78 6.28 16.56
CA LYS A 92 -7.04 7.59 17.20
C LYS A 92 -6.22 8.72 16.58
N LEU A 93 -4.99 8.41 16.15
CA LEU A 93 -4.09 9.35 15.48
C LEU A 93 -4.70 9.82 14.16
N ILE A 94 -5.15 8.89 13.31
CA ILE A 94 -5.78 9.24 12.04
C ILE A 94 -7.11 9.94 12.24
N SER A 95 -7.95 9.48 13.18
CA SER A 95 -9.20 10.17 13.49
C SER A 95 -8.99 11.59 14.01
N ALA A 96 -7.88 11.86 14.69
CA ALA A 96 -7.51 13.21 15.11
C ALA A 96 -7.00 14.05 13.93
N TYR A 97 -6.11 13.48 13.11
CA TYR A 97 -5.60 14.11 11.88
C TYR A 97 -6.73 14.57 10.96
N LEU A 98 -7.74 13.72 10.75
CA LEU A 98 -8.85 13.98 9.84
C LEU A 98 -9.82 15.10 10.30
N LYS A 99 -9.70 15.60 11.53
CA LYS A 99 -10.55 16.72 12.00
C LYS A 99 -10.16 18.05 11.38
N ASP A 100 -8.86 18.23 11.14
CA ASP A 100 -8.28 19.48 10.64
C ASP A 100 -7.74 19.33 9.20
N SER A 101 -7.83 18.13 8.63
CA SER A 101 -7.41 17.77 7.27
C SER A 101 -8.52 18.05 6.24
N ARG A 102 -8.14 18.25 4.96
CA ARG A 102 -9.04 18.64 3.84
C ARG A 102 -9.77 17.48 3.16
#